data_AF-A0A3L7NU15-F1
#
_entry.id   AF-A0A3L7NU15-F1
#
_cell.length_a   1.000
_cell.length_b   1.000
_cell.length_c   1.000
_cell.angle_alpha   90.00
_cell.angle_beta   90.00
_cell.angle_gamma   90.00
#
_symmetry.space_group_name_H-M   'P 1'
#
loop_
_entity.id
_entity.type
_entity.pdbx_description
1 polymer ?
#
loop_
_entity_poly.entity_id
_entity_poly.type
_entity_poly.pdbx_seq_one_letter_code
_entity_poly.pdbx_strand_id
1 'polypeptide(L)' 'GSPFIDDITVGGWKLDNDGWLEIPTRPGLGLELDRDMVEKYSGVKNLF' A
#
# COMPACT_ATOMS: atom_id res chain seq x y z
N GLY A 1 -4.01 4.76 9.64
CA GLY A 1 -4.14 3.81 8.52
C GLY A 1 -5.53 3.23 8.55
N SER A 2 -6.07 2.83 7.41
CA SER A 2 -7.30 2.06 7.39
C SER A 2 -6.91 0.59 7.56
N PRO A 3 -7.49 -0.15 8.53
CA PRO A 3 -7.10 -1.54 8.81
C PRO A 3 -7.21 -2.47 7.59
N PHE A 4 -8.06 -2.11 6.62
CA PHE A 4 -8.26 -2.89 5.39
C PHE A 4 -7.10 -2.78 4.39
N ILE A 5 -6.32 -1.70 4.47
CA ILE A 5 -5.25 -1.40 3.51
C ILE A 5 -3.87 -1.33 4.17
N ASP A 6 -3.79 -1.28 5.50
CA ASP A 6 -2.53 -1.22 6.23
C ASP A 6 -1.70 -2.50 6.00
N ASP A 7 -2.35 -3.66 6.02
CA ASP A 7 -1.69 -4.96 5.86
C ASP A 7 -1.23 -5.27 4.42
N ILE A 8 -1.75 -4.58 3.40
CA ILE A 8 -1.41 -4.85 1.99
C ILE A 8 -0.29 -3.96 1.46
N THR A 9 0.27 -3.06 2.27
CA THR A 9 1.31 -2.11 1.86
C THR A 9 2.65 -2.44 2.51
N VAL A 10 3.72 -2.52 1.71
CA VAL A 10 5.07 -2.77 2.22
C VAL A 10 5.56 -1.55 2.98
N GLY A 11 5.92 -1.73 4.25
CA GLY A 11 6.42 -0.65 5.10
C GLY A 11 5.36 0.32 5.60
N GLY A 12 4.08 0.03 5.36
CA GLY A 12 2.93 0.82 5.81
C GLY A 12 2.83 2.21 5.19
N TRP A 13 1.88 3.00 5.69
CA TRP A 13 1.68 4.37 5.27
C TRP A 13 2.71 5.30 5.91
N LYS A 14 3.45 6.03 5.08
CA LYS A 14 4.28 7.15 5.52
C LYS A 14 3.48 8.43 5.40
N LEU A 15 3.16 9.01 6.55
CA LEU A 15 2.54 10.32 6.64
C LEU A 15 3.63 11.38 6.83
N ASP A 16 3.41 12.55 6.28
CA ASP A 16 4.25 13.72 6.54
C ASP A 16 4.07 14.25 7.97
N ASN A 17 4.80 15.32 8.30
CA ASN A 17 4.77 15.94 9.63
C ASN A 17 3.38 16.48 10.03
N ASP A 18 2.51 16.71 9.06
CA ASP A 18 1.17 17.23 9.24
C ASP A 18 0.12 16.11 9.26
N GLY A 19 0.54 14.84 9.10
CA GLY A 19 -0.31 13.66 9.13
C GLY A 19 -0.99 13.34 7.79
N TRP A 20 -0.53 13.92 6.69
CA TRP A 20 -1.07 13.69 5.35
C TRP A 20 -0.21 12.69 4.56
N LEU A 21 -0.83 12.08 3.55
CA LEU A 21 -0.07 11.31 2.57
C LEU A 21 0.69 12.26 1.64
N GLU A 22 2.01 12.08 1.57
CA GLU A 22 2.83 12.83 0.63
C GLU A 22 2.37 12.56 -0.81
N ILE A 23 2.32 13.63 -1.62
CA ILE A 23 2.05 13.49 -3.06
C ILE A 23 3.28 12.84 -3.72
N PRO A 24 3.13 11.67 -4.37
CA PRO A 24 4.25 11.00 -5.02
C PRO A 24 4.85 11.86 -6.14
N THR A 25 6.19 11.91 -6.20
CA THR A 25 6.94 12.59 -7.27
C THR A 25 7.37 11.64 -8.40
N ARG A 26 6.96 10.37 -8.33
CA ARG A 26 7.28 9.32 -9.30
C ARG A 26 5.99 8.70 -9.85
N PRO A 27 6.02 8.06 -11.03
CA PRO A 27 4.86 7.39 -11.60
C PRO A 27 4.23 6.36 -10.64
N GLY A 28 2.91 6.21 -10.73
CA GLY A 28 2.14 5.31 -9.88
C GLY A 28 1.64 5.98 -8.59
N LEU A 29 1.28 5.15 -7.60
CA LEU A 29 0.73 5.61 -6.31
C LEU A 29 1.82 5.91 -5.25
N GLY A 30 3.10 5.78 -5.59
CA GLY A 30 4.20 5.99 -4.64
C GLY A 30 4.28 4.96 -3.51
N LEU A 31 3.57 3.83 -3.65
CA LEU A 31 3.53 2.74 -2.68
C LEU A 31 3.87 1.41 -3.35
N GLU A 32 4.33 0.46 -2.54
CA GLU A 32 4.57 -0.92 -2.94
C GLU A 32 3.58 -1.83 -2.22
N LEU A 33 2.94 -2.73 -2.97
CA LEU A 33 1.98 -3.68 -2.43
C LEU A 33 2.68 -4.97 -1.99
N ASP A 34 2.28 -5.48 -0.82
CA ASP A 34 2.67 -6.81 -0.37
C ASP A 34 1.87 -7.85 -1.15
N ARG A 35 2.57 -8.58 -2.03
CA ARG A 35 1.96 -9.56 -2.93
C ARG A 35 1.31 -10.72 -2.20
N ASP A 36 1.91 -11.16 -1.09
CA ASP A 36 1.38 -12.28 -0.31
C ASP A 36 0.08 -11.88 0.39
N MET A 37 0.02 -10.64 0.89
CA MET A 37 -1.19 -10.10 1.51
C MET A 37 -2.28 -9.81 0.47
N VAL A 38 -1.91 -9.30 -0.70
CA VAL A 38 -2.85 -9.14 -1.82
C VAL A 38 -3.44 -10.48 -2.24
N GLU A 39 -2.64 -11.55 -2.40
CA GLU A 39 -3.14 -12.89 -2.71
C GLU A 39 -4.06 -13.41 -1.60
N LYS A 40 -3.66 -13.27 -0.33
CA LYS A 40 -4.43 -13.69 0.84
C LYS A 40 -5.82 -13.06 0.89
N TYR A 41 -5.93 -11.75 0.65
CA TYR A 41 -7.18 -11.02 0.78
C TYR A 41 -8.02 -11.01 -0.50
N SER A 42 -7.41 -11.09 -1.69
CA SER A 42 -8.14 -11.14 -2.97
C SER A 42 -8.53 -12.55 -3.40
N GLY A 43 -7.81 -13.57 -2.94
CA GLY A 43 -7.93 -14.95 -3.44
C GLY A 43 -7.43 -15.15 -4.88
N VAL A 44 -6.79 -14.15 -5.48
CA VAL A 44 -6.29 -14.18 -6.86
C VAL A 44 -4.77 -14.31 -6.85
N LYS A 45 -4.25 -15.34 -7.52
CA LYS A 45 -2.81 -15.52 -7.76
C LYS A 45 -2.35 -14.70 -8.96
N ASN A 46 -1.13 -14.15 -8.89
CA ASN A 46 -0.47 -13.43 -10.00
C ASN A 46 -1.29 -12.27 -10.56
N LEU A 47 -1.77 -11.37 -9.70
CA LEU A 47 -2.59 -10.22 -10.11
C LEU A 47 -1.83 -9.18 -10.97
N PHE A 48 -0.51 -9.35 -11.19
CA PHE A 48 0.36 -8.42 -11.94
C PHE A 48 1.45 -9.15 -12.71
#